data_AF-A0A4Q5NLU5-F1
#
_entry.id   AF-A0A4Q5NLU5-F1
#
_cell.length_a   1.000
_cell.length_b   1.000
_cell.length_c   1.000
_cell.angle_alpha   90.00
_cell.angle_beta   90.00
_cell.angle_gamma   90.00
#
_symmetry.space_group_name_H-M   'P 1'
#
loop_
_entity.id
_entity.type
_entity.pdbx_description
1 polymer ?
#
loop_
_entity_poly.entity_id
_entity_poly.type
_entity_poly.pdbx_seq_one_letter_code
_entity_poly.pdbx_strand_id
1 'polypeptide(L)'
;MPLSRFNEGKIALCVGALCLFLVPLGLVRYASHRFEAAIKRDHARAINLHSGLRVGMTVNQVNNAIRASGSFKVHRTTSELWAQSPVIWGSLNWNVVAVFSKGKAVLISIRDSDSPQLSPAGAPADKSV
;
A
#
# COMPACT_ATOMS: atom_id res chain seq x y z
N MET A 1 60.94 22.99 4.00
CA MET A 1 60.12 22.20 3.06
C MET A 1 58.89 21.66 3.80
N PRO A 2 57.66 22.14 3.57
CA PRO A 2 56.48 21.55 4.20
C PRO A 2 55.78 20.60 3.22
N LEU A 3 56.06 19.30 3.33
CA LEU A 3 55.38 18.24 2.57
C LEU A 3 54.04 17.81 3.22
N SER A 4 53.65 18.34 4.38
CA SER A 4 52.44 17.85 5.10
C SER A 4 51.12 18.39 4.53
N ARG A 5 51.10 19.62 3.99
CA ARG A 5 49.86 20.24 3.48
C ARG A 5 49.31 19.61 2.19
N PHE A 6 50.15 18.91 1.42
CA PHE A 6 49.74 18.27 0.17
C PHE A 6 48.95 16.97 0.37
N ASN A 7 49.11 16.33 1.54
CA ASN A 7 48.43 15.09 1.87
C ASN A 7 47.06 15.33 2.51
N GLU A 8 46.96 16.37 3.34
CA GLU A 8 45.70 16.79 4.00
C GLU A 8 44.63 17.21 2.98
N GLY A 9 45.01 17.95 1.92
CA GLY A 9 44.08 18.36 0.86
C GLY A 9 43.52 17.19 0.04
N LYS A 10 44.31 16.14 -0.19
CA LYS A 10 43.86 14.94 -0.92
C LYS A 10 42.90 14.09 -0.09
N ILE A 11 43.19 13.95 1.21
CA ILE A 11 42.32 13.24 2.14
C ILE A 11 40.98 13.98 2.28
N ALA A 12 41.01 15.31 2.42
CA ALA A 12 39.79 16.12 2.47
C ALA A 12 38.94 16.00 1.20
N LEU A 13 39.57 15.94 0.02
CA LEU A 13 38.88 15.78 -1.26
C LEU A 13 38.27 14.38 -1.40
N CYS A 14 38.98 13.33 -0.97
CA CYS A 14 38.45 11.96 -0.94
C CYS A 14 37.30 11.79 0.06
N VAL A 15 37.40 12.35 1.26
CA VAL A 15 36.33 12.30 2.28
C VAL A 15 35.12 13.13 1.84
N GLY A 16 35.34 14.33 1.28
CA GLY A 16 34.28 15.16 0.72
C GLY A 16 33.53 14.48 -0.42
N ALA A 17 34.25 13.85 -1.35
CA ALA A 17 33.66 13.04 -2.41
C ALA A 17 32.89 11.83 -1.85
N LEU A 18 33.45 11.11 -0.88
CA LEU A 18 32.80 9.96 -0.26
C LEU A 18 31.47 10.36 0.43
N CYS A 19 31.45 11.49 1.13
CA CYS A 19 30.23 12.03 1.74
C CYS A 19 29.19 12.42 0.67
N LEU A 20 29.61 13.00 -0.44
CA LEU A 20 28.72 13.36 -1.56
C LEU A 20 28.08 12.14 -2.24
N PHE A 21 28.70 10.95 -2.19
CA PHE A 21 28.08 9.73 -2.74
C PHE A 21 27.27 8.95 -1.69
N LEU A 22 27.76 8.84 -0.46
CA LEU A 22 27.10 8.05 0.58
C LEU A 22 25.82 8.69 1.13
N VAL A 23 25.76 10.02 1.22
CA VAL A 23 24.57 10.72 1.74
C VAL A 23 23.36 10.55 0.80
N PRO A 24 23.48 10.76 -0.53
CA PRO A 24 22.37 10.49 -1.45
C PRO A 24 21.95 9.02 -1.47
N LEU A 25 22.91 8.08 -1.44
CA LEU A 25 22.61 6.64 -1.39
C LEU A 25 21.82 6.26 -0.13
N GLY A 26 22.23 6.80 1.03
CA GLY A 26 21.52 6.61 2.29
C GLY A 26 20.10 7.17 2.26
N LEU A 27 19.91 8.37 1.69
CA LEU A 27 18.59 9.00 1.55
C LEU A 27 17.67 8.24 0.59
N VAL A 28 18.20 7.79 -0.56
CA VAL A 28 17.44 6.97 -1.52
C VAL A 28 16.99 5.67 -0.86
N ARG A 29 17.91 4.95 -0.19
CA ARG A 29 17.60 3.70 0.48
C ARG A 29 16.59 3.87 1.60
N TYR A 30 16.71 4.95 2.38
CA TYR A 30 15.75 5.28 3.42
C TYR A 30 14.36 5.57 2.85
N ALA A 31 14.28 6.34 1.75
CA ALA A 31 13.02 6.61 1.05
C ALA A 31 12.38 5.32 0.51
N SER A 32 13.15 4.45 -0.13
CA SER A 32 12.69 3.15 -0.62
C SER A 32 12.15 2.25 0.51
N HIS A 33 12.83 2.17 1.66
CA HIS A 33 12.35 1.39 2.80
C HIS A 33 11.05 1.94 3.38
N ARG A 34 10.93 3.27 3.52
CA ARG A 34 9.69 3.91 3.99
C ARG A 34 8.54 3.65 3.01
N PHE A 35 8.82 3.68 1.72
CA PHE A 35 7.87 3.37 0.65
C PHE A 35 7.38 1.92 0.73
N GLU A 36 8.29 0.94 0.77
CA GLU A 36 7.94 -0.48 0.92
C GLU A 36 7.12 -0.74 2.20
N ALA A 37 7.48 -0.09 3.31
CA ALA A 37 6.75 -0.20 4.56
C ALA A 37 5.33 0.42 4.48
N ALA A 38 5.14 1.45 3.65
CA ALA A 38 3.81 1.99 3.39
C ALA A 38 2.96 0.98 2.60
N ILE A 39 3.50 0.42 1.51
CA ILE A 39 2.83 -0.60 0.68
C ILE A 39 2.43 -1.82 1.52
N LYS A 40 3.37 -2.39 2.30
CA LYS A 40 3.10 -3.56 3.14
C LYS A 40 1.98 -3.31 4.16
N ARG A 41 1.97 -2.13 4.79
CA ARG A 41 0.92 -1.76 5.74
C ARG A 41 -0.43 -1.62 5.05
N ASP A 42 -0.45 -1.10 3.84
CA ASP A 42 -1.66 -0.91 3.06
C ASP A 42 -2.29 -2.25 2.64
N HIS A 43 -1.48 -3.15 2.07
CA HIS A 43 -1.91 -4.50 1.74
C HIS A 43 -2.43 -5.25 2.97
N ALA A 44 -1.73 -5.14 4.10
CA ALA A 44 -2.17 -5.75 5.35
C ALA A 44 -3.54 -5.23 5.81
N ARG A 45 -3.83 -3.94 5.63
CA ARG A 45 -5.16 -3.37 5.94
C ARG A 45 -6.25 -3.92 5.04
N ALA A 46 -6.00 -4.00 3.73
CA ALA A 46 -6.96 -4.58 2.79
C ALA A 46 -7.25 -6.06 3.11
N ILE A 47 -6.20 -6.84 3.43
CA ILE A 47 -6.33 -8.25 3.86
C ILE A 47 -7.12 -8.36 5.17
N ASN A 48 -6.84 -7.51 6.16
CA ASN A 48 -7.54 -7.52 7.45
C ASN A 48 -9.02 -7.13 7.31
N LEU A 49 -9.33 -6.14 6.49
CA LEU A 49 -10.72 -5.80 6.17
C LEU A 49 -11.40 -6.98 5.46
N HIS A 50 -10.76 -7.53 4.43
CA HIS A 50 -11.27 -8.69 3.70
C HIS A 50 -11.54 -9.90 4.62
N SER A 51 -10.64 -10.20 5.56
CA SER A 51 -10.79 -11.33 6.49
C SER A 51 -12.00 -11.16 7.43
N GLY A 52 -12.28 -9.92 7.86
CA GLY A 52 -13.44 -9.58 8.69
C GLY A 52 -14.78 -9.63 7.97
N LEU A 53 -14.81 -9.44 6.65
CA LEU A 53 -16.03 -9.49 5.84
C LEU A 53 -16.47 -10.93 5.54
N ARG A 54 -17.78 -11.14 5.39
CA ARG A 54 -18.37 -12.46 5.09
C ARG A 54 -19.52 -12.34 4.08
N VAL A 55 -19.66 -13.36 3.24
CA VAL A 55 -20.79 -13.45 2.31
C VAL A 55 -22.08 -13.58 3.13
N GLY A 56 -23.17 -12.98 2.63
CA GLY A 56 -24.44 -12.86 3.34
C GLY A 56 -24.57 -11.60 4.22
N MET A 57 -23.49 -10.85 4.47
CA MET A 57 -23.55 -9.57 5.17
C MET A 57 -24.41 -8.55 4.43
N THR A 58 -25.17 -7.75 5.17
CA THR A 58 -25.91 -6.62 4.59
C THR A 58 -24.98 -5.47 4.22
N VAL A 59 -25.44 -4.58 3.33
CA VAL A 59 -24.70 -3.36 2.97
C VAL A 59 -24.30 -2.54 4.20
N ASN A 60 -25.16 -2.48 5.23
CA ASN A 60 -24.87 -1.74 6.46
C ASN A 60 -23.77 -2.42 7.29
N GLN A 61 -23.78 -3.76 7.38
CA GLN A 61 -22.72 -4.51 8.07
C GLN A 61 -21.36 -4.34 7.39
N VAL A 62 -21.31 -4.40 6.05
CA VAL A 62 -20.09 -4.16 5.28
C VAL A 62 -19.59 -2.73 5.48
N ASN A 63 -20.48 -1.73 5.38
CA ASN A 63 -20.11 -0.33 5.64
C ASN A 63 -19.55 -0.11 7.05
N ASN A 64 -20.16 -0.73 8.07
CA ASN A 64 -19.68 -0.61 9.45
C ASN A 64 -18.32 -1.26 9.63
N ALA A 65 -18.06 -2.42 9.01
CA ALA A 65 -16.76 -3.06 9.04
C ALA A 65 -15.67 -2.20 8.37
N ILE A 66 -15.99 -1.53 7.26
CA ILE A 66 -15.06 -0.62 6.59
C ILE A 66 -14.75 0.58 7.46
N ARG A 67 -15.77 1.23 8.04
CA ARG A 67 -15.59 2.35 8.95
C ARG A 67 -14.74 1.97 10.18
N ALA A 68 -14.96 0.77 10.72
CA ALA A 68 -14.18 0.24 11.83
C ALA A 68 -12.71 -0.05 11.46
N SER A 69 -12.44 -0.37 10.18
CA SER A 69 -11.09 -0.67 9.69
C SER A 69 -10.24 0.59 9.42
N GLY A 70 -10.82 1.79 9.52
CA GLY A 70 -10.11 3.07 9.39
C GLY A 70 -10.13 3.64 7.97
N SER A 71 -9.00 4.24 7.55
CA SER A 71 -8.87 5.14 6.40
C SER A 71 -9.09 4.51 5.01
N PHE A 72 -10.29 4.01 4.74
CA PHE A 72 -10.74 3.62 3.41
C PHE A 72 -11.65 4.69 2.82
N LYS A 73 -11.42 5.05 1.56
CA LYS A 73 -12.37 5.80 0.76
C LYS A 73 -13.40 4.82 0.21
N VAL A 74 -14.67 5.04 0.55
CA VAL A 74 -15.76 4.18 0.10
C VAL A 74 -16.37 4.75 -1.17
N HIS A 75 -16.44 3.94 -2.22
CA HIS A 75 -17.22 4.20 -3.42
C HIS A 75 -18.35 3.17 -3.50
N ARG A 76 -19.55 3.60 -3.86
CA ARG A 76 -20.73 2.73 -3.89
C ARG A 76 -21.43 2.85 -5.23
N THR A 77 -21.75 1.69 -5.81
CA THR A 77 -22.65 1.56 -6.95
C THR A 77 -23.94 0.87 -6.50
N THR A 78 -24.86 0.63 -7.44
CA THR A 78 -26.14 -0.05 -7.14
C THR A 78 -25.92 -1.48 -6.64
N SER A 79 -24.92 -2.18 -7.17
CA SER A 79 -24.63 -3.58 -6.89
C SER A 79 -23.33 -3.81 -6.14
N GLU A 80 -22.48 -2.80 -5.96
CA GLU A 80 -21.13 -2.98 -5.43
C GLU A 80 -20.75 -1.91 -4.42
N LEU A 81 -19.85 -2.29 -3.53
CA LEU A 81 -19.21 -1.38 -2.59
C LEU A 81 -17.71 -1.62 -2.63
N TRP A 82 -17.00 -0.55 -2.96
CA TRP A 82 -15.56 -0.49 -3.12
C TRP A 82 -14.97 0.25 -1.92
N ALA A 83 -14.07 -0.40 -1.19
CA ALA A 83 -13.28 0.21 -0.14
C ALA A 83 -11.83 0.34 -0.62
N GLN A 84 -11.45 1.56 -0.99
CA GLN A 84 -10.13 1.90 -1.50
C GLN A 84 -9.24 2.38 -0.37
N SER A 85 -8.06 1.82 -0.24
CA SER A 85 -7.05 2.27 0.71
C SER A 85 -6.38 3.59 0.26
N PRO A 86 -5.63 4.31 1.11
CA PRO A 86 -4.99 5.56 0.72
C PRO A 86 -3.99 5.35 -0.42
N VAL A 87 -4.08 6.19 -1.46
CA VAL A 87 -3.24 6.07 -2.66
C VAL A 87 -1.76 6.26 -2.32
N ILE A 88 -0.96 5.27 -2.67
CA ILE A 88 0.49 5.31 -2.64
C ILE A 88 0.98 5.42 -4.09
N TRP A 89 1.57 6.57 -4.43
CA TRP A 89 2.10 6.84 -5.77
C TRP A 89 3.20 5.84 -6.15
N GLY A 90 3.08 5.19 -7.31
CA GLY A 90 4.03 4.17 -7.76
C GLY A 90 3.82 2.78 -7.14
N SER A 91 2.69 2.54 -6.47
CA SER A 91 2.28 1.22 -5.97
C SER A 91 0.99 0.76 -6.65
N LEU A 92 0.81 -0.56 -6.73
CA LEU A 92 -0.49 -1.17 -6.99
C LEU A 92 -1.36 -0.98 -5.75
N ASN A 93 -2.45 -0.22 -5.87
CA ASN A 93 -3.33 0.09 -4.74
C ASN A 93 -4.46 -0.94 -4.67
N TRP A 94 -4.71 -1.51 -3.51
CA TRP A 94 -5.69 -2.60 -3.37
C TRP A 94 -7.06 -2.06 -2.95
N ASN A 95 -8.09 -2.51 -3.65
CA ASN A 95 -9.47 -2.24 -3.33
C ASN A 95 -10.13 -3.50 -2.77
N VAL A 96 -10.84 -3.38 -1.65
CA VAL A 96 -11.74 -4.44 -1.18
C VAL A 96 -13.12 -4.20 -1.80
N VAL A 97 -13.63 -5.19 -2.52
CA VAL A 97 -14.89 -5.09 -3.27
C VAL A 97 -15.89 -6.06 -2.71
N ALA A 98 -17.07 -5.57 -2.36
CA ALA A 98 -18.22 -6.38 -2.00
C ALA A 98 -19.33 -6.21 -3.05
N VAL A 99 -19.74 -7.29 -3.69
CA VAL A 99 -20.87 -7.32 -4.63
C VAL A 99 -22.10 -7.81 -3.87
N PHE A 100 -23.23 -7.15 -4.10
CA PHE A 100 -24.49 -7.41 -3.42
C PHE A 100 -25.56 -7.91 -4.38
N SER A 101 -26.32 -8.90 -3.94
CA SER A 101 -27.57 -9.32 -4.56
C SER A 101 -28.65 -9.39 -3.49
N LYS A 102 -29.84 -8.86 -3.79
CA LYS A 102 -30.97 -8.80 -2.84
C LYS A 102 -30.58 -8.22 -1.46
N GLY A 103 -29.70 -7.22 -1.45
CA GLY A 103 -29.24 -6.52 -0.23
C GLY A 103 -28.20 -7.27 0.61
N LYS A 104 -27.73 -8.44 0.16
CA LYS A 104 -26.69 -9.23 0.83
C LYS A 104 -25.45 -9.38 -0.04
N ALA A 105 -24.27 -9.35 0.58
CA ALA A 105 -23.02 -9.62 -0.11
C ALA A 105 -23.07 -11.05 -0.68
N VAL A 106 -22.71 -11.21 -1.95
CA VAL A 106 -22.61 -12.50 -2.66
C VAL A 106 -21.18 -12.79 -3.11
N LEU A 107 -20.37 -11.75 -3.26
CA LEU A 107 -18.94 -11.84 -3.56
C LEU A 107 -18.21 -10.82 -2.69
N ILE A 108 -17.10 -11.21 -2.09
CA ILE A 108 -16.14 -10.32 -1.47
C ILE A 108 -14.77 -10.67 -2.02
N SER A 109 -14.04 -9.67 -2.46
CA SER A 109 -12.78 -9.86 -3.16
C SER A 109 -11.82 -8.70 -2.94
N ILE A 110 -10.54 -8.92 -3.26
CA ILE A 110 -9.56 -7.85 -3.40
C ILE A 110 -9.23 -7.69 -4.89
N ARG A 111 -9.23 -6.45 -5.36
CA ARG A 111 -8.94 -6.08 -6.75
C ARG A 111 -7.90 -4.96 -6.81
N ASP A 112 -7.18 -4.91 -7.92
CA ASP A 112 -6.32 -3.77 -8.20
C ASP A 112 -7.16 -2.53 -8.51
N SER A 113 -6.73 -1.37 -8.01
CA SER A 113 -7.44 -0.11 -8.21
C SER A 113 -7.42 0.35 -9.65
N ASP A 114 -6.34 0.09 -10.37
CA ASP A 114 -6.17 0.50 -11.76
C ASP A 114 -6.78 -0.53 -12.73
N SER A 115 -6.89 -1.78 -12.29
CA SER A 115 -7.47 -2.89 -13.07
C SER A 115 -8.47 -3.66 -12.22
N PRO A 116 -9.73 -3.18 -12.10
CA PRO A 116 -10.80 -3.75 -11.28
C PRO A 116 -11.09 -5.24 -11.51
N GLN A 117 -10.69 -5.78 -12.66
CA GLN A 117 -10.88 -7.18 -13.05
C GLN A 117 -9.76 -8.11 -12.54
N LEU A 118 -8.62 -7.55 -12.10
CA LEU A 118 -7.45 -8.32 -11.72
C LEU A 118 -7.38 -8.51 -10.20
N SER A 119 -7.11 -9.76 -9.80
CA SER A 119 -6.73 -10.09 -8.43
C SER A 119 -5.22 -9.87 -8.28
N PRO A 120 -4.76 -8.95 -7.42
CA PRO A 120 -3.34 -8.67 -7.28
C PRO A 120 -2.62 -9.84 -6.62
N ALA A 121 -1.34 -10.02 -6.98
CA ALA A 121 -0.52 -11.09 -6.42
C ALA A 121 -0.43 -10.98 -4.88
N GLY A 122 -0.72 -12.08 -4.19
CA GLY A 122 -0.74 -12.12 -2.72
C GLY A 122 -2.08 -11.74 -2.07
N ALA A 123 -3.09 -11.39 -2.86
CA ALA A 123 -4.45 -11.29 -2.34
C ALA A 123 -4.99 -12.67 -1.89
N PRO A 124 -5.80 -12.72 -0.82
CA PRO A 124 -6.52 -13.93 -0.45
C PRO A 124 -7.54 -14.31 -1.54
N ALA A 125 -7.94 -15.58 -1.56
CA ALA A 125 -8.99 -16.05 -2.45
C ALA A 125 -10.32 -15.30 -2.21
N ASP A 126 -11.05 -15.10 -3.30
CA ASP A 126 -12.37 -14.49 -3.26
C ASP A 126 -13.34 -15.33 -2.42
N LYS A 127 -14.24 -14.66 -1.69
CA LYS A 127 -15.32 -15.30 -0.96
C LYS A 127 -16.61 -15.17 -1.77
N SER A 128 -17.16 -16.28 -2.24
CA SER A 128 -18.45 -16.33 -2.94
C SER A 128 -19.37 -17.39 -2.35
N VAL A 129 -20.68 -17.27 -2.65
CA VAL A 129 -21.71 -18.29 -2.40
C VAL A 129 -22.04 -19.01 -3.70
#